data_AF-A0F038-F1
#
_entry.id   AF-A0F038-F1
#
_cell.length_a   1.000
_cell.length_b   1.000
_cell.length_c   1.000
_cell.angle_alpha   90.00
_cell.angle_beta   90.00
_cell.angle_gamma   90.00
#
_symmetry.space_group_name_H-M   'P 1'
#
loop_
_entity.id
_entity.type
_entity.pdbx_description
1 polymer ?
#
loop_
_entity_poly.entity_id
_entity_poly.type
_entity_poly.pdbx_seq_one_letter_code
_entity_poly.pdbx_strand_id
1 'polypeptide(L)'
;MSASTAKVSRKENSNHDGAEETSEKEQQEAIEHIDEVQNEIDRLNEQASEEILKVEQQFNKLRQPYFQKRSDLIAKIPNFWVTTFVNHPQVSALLGEEDEEALHYLSRV
;
A
#
# COMPACT_ATOMS: atom_id res chain seq x y z
N MET A 1 -44.75 18.64 70.30
CA MET A 1 -44.15 17.49 69.59
C MET A 1 -44.80 17.42 68.22
N SER A 2 -44.20 17.55 67.06
CA SER A 2 -42.85 17.88 66.58
C SER A 2 -43.01 18.20 65.09
N ALA A 3 -42.17 19.09 64.56
CA ALA A 3 -42.10 19.49 63.15
C ALA A 3 -41.32 18.47 62.28
N SER A 4 -41.55 18.47 60.96
CA SER A 4 -40.54 18.27 59.89
C SER A 4 -41.24 18.24 58.52
N THR A 5 -41.23 19.32 57.72
CA THR A 5 -40.20 19.83 56.79
C THR A 5 -39.98 19.02 55.51
N ALA A 6 -40.09 19.76 54.41
CA ALA A 6 -39.83 19.42 53.03
C ALA A 6 -38.52 18.65 52.80
N LYS A 7 -38.55 17.75 51.80
CA LYS A 7 -37.38 17.38 51.02
C LYS A 7 -37.74 17.46 49.53
N VAL A 8 -37.59 18.68 49.00
CA VAL A 8 -37.15 18.87 47.62
C VAL A 8 -35.79 18.17 47.55
N SER A 9 -35.77 17.00 46.93
CA SER A 9 -34.54 16.25 46.73
C SER A 9 -33.71 17.01 45.70
N ARG A 10 -32.72 17.71 46.25
CA ARG A 10 -31.74 18.57 45.62
C ARG A 10 -31.04 17.87 44.46
N LYS A 11 -31.42 18.24 43.24
CA LYS A 11 -30.65 17.96 42.02
C LYS A 11 -29.56 19.02 41.91
N GLU A 12 -28.50 18.88 42.71
CA GLU A 12 -27.25 19.63 42.55
C GLU A 12 -26.11 18.72 42.96
N ASN A 13 -25.55 18.01 41.98
CA ASN A 13 -24.09 17.90 41.84
C ASN A 13 -23.76 17.39 40.43
N SER A 14 -23.91 18.24 39.41
CA SER A 14 -23.21 18.06 38.14
C SER A 14 -22.79 19.41 37.58
N ASN A 15 -21.75 19.98 38.17
CA ASN A 15 -20.97 21.05 37.55
C ASN A 15 -19.67 20.49 36.92
N HIS A 16 -19.53 19.15 36.85
CA HIS A 16 -18.40 18.48 36.21
C HIS A 16 -18.72 17.99 34.79
N ASP A 17 -19.99 17.67 34.48
CA ASP A 17 -20.41 17.19 33.14
C ASP A 17 -20.16 18.20 32.02
N GLY A 18 -20.45 19.49 32.26
CA GLY A 18 -20.52 20.47 31.16
C GLY A 18 -19.17 20.80 30.52
N ALA A 19 -18.05 20.58 31.23
CA ALA A 19 -16.71 20.80 30.70
C ALA A 19 -16.18 19.58 29.94
N GLU A 20 -16.53 18.37 30.39
CA GLU A 20 -16.23 17.12 29.66
C GLU A 20 -17.04 17.06 28.36
N GLU A 21 -18.33 17.40 28.39
CA GLU A 21 -19.20 17.40 27.20
C GLU A 21 -18.74 18.40 26.12
N THR A 22 -18.23 19.58 26.52
CA THR A 22 -17.64 20.54 25.57
C THR A 22 -16.32 20.05 24.98
N SER A 23 -15.47 19.41 25.79
CA SER A 23 -14.18 18.89 25.35
C SER A 23 -14.35 17.71 24.39
N GLU A 24 -15.33 16.83 24.64
CA GLU A 24 -15.67 15.72 23.75
C GLU A 24 -16.19 16.22 22.39
N LYS A 25 -17.00 17.29 22.40
CA LYS A 25 -17.50 17.89 21.18
C LYS A 25 -16.38 18.52 20.34
N GLU A 26 -15.47 19.28 20.96
CA GLU A 26 -14.31 19.85 20.27
C GLU A 26 -13.39 18.76 19.69
N GLN A 27 -13.21 17.64 20.41
CA GLN A 27 -12.46 16.50 19.91
C GLN A 27 -13.14 15.85 18.70
N GLN A 28 -14.47 15.70 18.74
CA GLN A 28 -15.24 15.14 17.64
C GLN A 28 -15.18 16.03 16.39
N GLU A 29 -15.32 17.34 16.56
CA GLU A 29 -15.18 18.33 15.47
C GLU A 29 -13.76 18.27 14.86
N ALA A 30 -12.71 18.13 15.70
CA ALA A 30 -11.34 17.97 15.21
C ALA A 30 -11.13 16.68 14.41
N ILE A 31 -11.76 15.57 14.81
CA ILE A 31 -11.71 14.29 14.08
C ILE A 31 -12.39 14.43 12.72
N GLU A 32 -13.55 15.09 12.65
CA GLU A 32 -14.26 15.34 11.39
C GLU A 32 -13.41 16.18 10.43
N HIS A 33 -12.77 17.24 10.92
CA HIS A 33 -11.85 18.03 10.10
C HIS A 33 -10.61 17.25 9.64
N ILE A 34 -10.09 16.33 10.45
CA ILE A 34 -8.99 15.45 10.03
C ILE A 34 -9.45 14.51 8.90
N ASP A 35 -10.67 13.96 8.99
CA ASP A 35 -11.22 13.10 7.94
C ASP A 35 -11.39 13.87 6.62
N GLU A 36 -11.88 15.10 6.68
CA GLU A 36 -11.98 15.99 5.51
C GLU A 36 -10.62 16.19 4.83
N VAL A 37 -9.58 16.49 5.59
CA VAL A 37 -8.21 16.66 5.07
C VAL A 37 -7.64 15.35 4.55
N GLN A 38 -7.89 14.23 5.23
CA GLN A 38 -7.42 12.92 4.78
C GLN A 38 -8.05 12.51 3.45
N ASN A 39 -9.32 12.83 3.23
CA ASN A 39 -10.00 12.63 1.95
C ASN A 39 -9.33 13.42 0.81
N GLU A 40 -8.80 14.61 1.07
CA GLU A 40 -8.03 15.37 0.07
C GLU A 40 -6.66 14.73 -0.21
N ILE A 41 -5.96 14.25 0.82
CA ILE A 41 -4.70 13.52 0.69
C ILE A 41 -4.89 12.25 -0.14
N ASP A 42 -5.96 11.50 0.12
CA ASP A 42 -6.25 10.26 -0.58
C ASP A 42 -6.55 10.51 -2.07
N ARG A 43 -7.27 11.59 -2.41
CA ARG A 43 -7.46 12.01 -3.80
C ARG A 43 -6.15 12.35 -4.49
N LEU A 44 -5.22 13.03 -3.81
CA LEU A 44 -3.90 13.33 -4.36
C LEU A 44 -3.08 12.05 -4.58
N ASN A 45 -3.14 11.10 -3.65
CA ASN A 45 -2.48 9.79 -3.78
C ASN A 45 -3.04 8.98 -4.94
N GLU A 46 -4.35 9.01 -5.15
CA GLU A 46 -5.00 8.35 -6.29
C GLU A 46 -4.54 8.97 -7.62
N GLN A 47 -4.53 10.30 -7.72
CA GLN A 47 -4.03 11.01 -8.90
C GLN A 47 -2.56 10.68 -9.20
N ALA A 48 -1.70 10.69 -8.18
CA ALA A 48 -0.29 10.32 -8.33
C ALA A 48 -0.14 8.87 -8.82
N SER A 49 -0.93 7.95 -8.26
CA SER A 49 -0.92 6.54 -8.67
C SER A 49 -1.35 6.37 -10.13
N GLU A 50 -2.38 7.10 -10.57
CA GLU A 50 -2.80 7.11 -11.97
C GLU A 50 -1.72 7.66 -12.92
N GLU A 51 -1.05 8.74 -12.55
CA GLU A 51 0.02 9.33 -13.36
C GLU A 51 1.21 8.39 -13.49
N ILE A 52 1.63 7.76 -12.39
CA ILE A 52 2.66 6.73 -12.39
C ILE A 52 2.26 5.59 -13.34
N LEU A 53 1.03 5.09 -13.23
CA LEU A 53 0.55 4.02 -14.10
C LEU A 53 0.54 4.43 -15.58
N LYS A 54 0.11 5.65 -15.91
CA LYS A 54 0.11 6.17 -17.29
C LYS A 54 1.54 6.22 -17.86
N VAL A 55 2.50 6.69 -17.07
CA VAL A 55 3.92 6.72 -17.44
C VAL A 55 4.46 5.31 -17.63
N GLU A 56 4.19 4.39 -16.69
CA GLU A 56 4.63 2.98 -16.81
C GLU A 56 4.07 2.32 -18.07
N GLN A 57 2.78 2.50 -18.36
CA GLN A 57 2.15 1.97 -19.57
C GLN A 57 2.78 2.53 -20.85
N GLN A 58 3.05 3.84 -20.89
CA GLN A 58 3.73 4.47 -22.02
C GLN A 58 5.11 3.86 -22.24
N PHE A 59 5.93 3.79 -21.20
CA PHE A 59 7.30 3.28 -21.32
C PHE A 59 7.35 1.76 -21.52
N ASN A 60 6.37 1.00 -21.06
CA ASN A 60 6.25 -0.42 -21.39
C ASN A 60 6.03 -0.62 -22.90
N LYS A 61 5.14 0.15 -23.51
CA LYS A 61 4.92 0.12 -24.98
C LYS A 61 6.18 0.52 -25.74
N LEU A 62 6.88 1.56 -25.30
CA LEU A 62 8.13 2.00 -25.93
C LEU A 62 9.26 0.96 -25.79
N ARG A 63 9.34 0.27 -24.64
CA ARG A 63 10.37 -0.76 -24.38
C ARG A 63 10.09 -2.09 -25.08
N GLN A 64 8.82 -2.44 -25.33
CA GLN A 64 8.41 -3.71 -25.94
C GLN A 64 9.18 -4.09 -27.22
N PRO A 65 9.31 -3.23 -28.25
CA PRO A 65 10.04 -3.61 -29.48
C PRO A 65 11.52 -3.91 -29.22
N TYR A 66 12.14 -3.24 -28.23
CA TYR A 66 13.52 -3.49 -27.85
C TYR A 66 13.68 -4.80 -27.08
N PHE A 67 12.74 -5.13 -26.20
CA PHE A 67 12.73 -6.44 -25.56
C PHE A 67 12.57 -7.56 -26.58
N GLN A 68 11.68 -7.42 -27.57
CA GLN A 68 11.53 -8.39 -28.65
C GLN A 68 12.83 -8.55 -29.46
N LYS A 69 13.43 -7.43 -29.88
CA LYS A 69 14.72 -7.44 -30.59
C LYS A 69 15.83 -8.09 -29.77
N ARG A 70 15.86 -7.84 -28.46
CA ARG A 70 16.83 -8.46 -27.55
C ARG A 70 16.58 -9.97 -27.43
N SER A 71 15.34 -10.42 -27.30
CA SER A 71 14.99 -11.85 -27.26
C SER A 71 15.45 -12.58 -28.53
N ASP A 72 15.27 -11.96 -29.71
CA ASP A 72 15.70 -12.55 -30.98
C ASP A 72 17.23 -12.66 -31.10
N LEU A 73 17.97 -11.75 -30.47
CA LEU A 73 19.43 -11.82 -30.39
C LEU A 73 19.90 -12.86 -29.37
N ILE A 74 19.27 -12.92 -28.19
CA ILE A 74 19.54 -13.90 -27.15
C ILE A 74 19.34 -15.32 -27.67
N ALA A 75 18.30 -15.57 -28.47
CA ALA A 75 18.02 -16.89 -29.04
C ALA A 75 19.15 -17.44 -29.95
N LYS A 76 20.08 -16.58 -30.39
CA LYS A 76 21.26 -16.97 -31.17
C LYS A 76 22.47 -17.34 -30.30
N ILE A 77 22.40 -17.14 -29.00
CA ILE A 77 23.46 -17.41 -28.04
C ILE A 77 23.09 -18.70 -27.29
N PRO A 78 23.78 -19.83 -27.57
CA PRO A 78 23.55 -21.08 -26.84
C PRO A 78 23.76 -20.88 -25.33
N ASN A 79 22.98 -21.58 -24.52
CA ASN A 79 23.10 -21.59 -23.05
C ASN A 79 22.94 -20.22 -22.37
N PHE A 80 22.38 -19.21 -23.05
CA PHE A 80 22.28 -17.86 -22.47
C PHE A 80 21.49 -17.85 -21.15
N TRP A 81 20.31 -18.48 -21.13
CA TRP A 81 19.42 -18.43 -19.96
C TRP A 81 19.94 -19.28 -18.80
N VAL A 82 20.43 -20.50 -19.04
CA VAL A 82 21.06 -21.31 -17.98
C VAL A 82 22.26 -20.58 -17.38
N THR A 83 23.12 -19.99 -18.22
CA THR A 83 24.26 -19.17 -17.75
C THR A 83 23.77 -17.99 -16.93
N THR A 84 22.70 -17.32 -17.35
CA THR A 84 22.15 -16.16 -16.61
C THR A 84 21.61 -16.57 -15.25
N PHE A 85 20.86 -17.68 -15.18
CA PHE A 85 20.21 -18.11 -13.94
C PHE A 85 21.17 -18.73 -12.93
N VAL A 86 22.14 -19.54 -13.38
CA VAL A 86 23.19 -20.09 -12.51
C VAL A 86 24.06 -18.99 -11.89
N ASN A 87 24.23 -17.87 -12.59
CA ASN A 87 24.97 -16.70 -12.07
C ASN A 87 24.10 -15.74 -11.23
N HIS A 88 22.79 -15.95 -11.13
CA HIS A 88 21.92 -15.06 -10.35
C HIS A 88 21.76 -15.56 -8.91
N PRO A 89 22.18 -14.81 -7.87
CA PRO A 89 22.31 -15.32 -6.49
C PRO A 89 21.04 -15.95 -5.91
N GLN A 90 19.87 -15.37 -6.20
CA GLN A 90 18.60 -15.87 -5.67
C GLN A 90 18.01 -16.99 -6.52
N VAL A 91 18.35 -17.06 -7.81
CA VAL A 91 17.75 -18.05 -8.72
C VAL A 91 18.60 -19.31 -8.72
N SER A 92 19.92 -19.21 -8.71
CA SER A 92 20.82 -20.36 -8.63
C SER A 92 20.60 -21.20 -7.38
N ALA A 93 20.26 -20.56 -6.26
CA ALA A 93 19.89 -21.24 -5.02
C ALA A 93 18.63 -22.14 -5.15
N LEU A 94 17.83 -21.96 -6.19
CA LEU A 94 16.62 -22.74 -6.48
C LEU A 94 16.85 -23.83 -7.52
N LEU A 95 18.03 -23.91 -8.14
CA LEU A 95 18.32 -24.83 -9.23
C LEU A 95 19.15 -26.01 -8.72
N GLY A 96 18.61 -27.23 -8.83
CA GLY A 96 19.37 -28.47 -8.67
C GLY A 96 20.11 -28.86 -9.96
N GLU A 97 20.89 -29.94 -9.89
CA GLU A 97 21.67 -30.45 -11.04
C GLU A 97 20.76 -30.84 -12.23
N GLU A 98 19.62 -31.49 -11.96
CA GLU A 98 18.66 -31.87 -13.00
C GLU A 98 17.98 -30.65 -13.65
N ASP A 99 17.73 -29.58 -12.87
CA ASP A 99 17.15 -28.34 -13.39
C ASP A 99 18.13 -27.62 -14.32
N GLU A 100 19.43 -27.58 -13.96
CA GLU A 100 20.47 -27.01 -14.81
C GLU A 100 20.58 -27.76 -16.14
N GLU A 101 20.54 -29.09 -16.11
CA GLU A 101 20.53 -29.92 -17.31
C GLU A 101 19.32 -29.62 -18.20
N ALA A 102 18.13 -29.49 -17.61
CA ALA A 102 16.92 -29.11 -18.34
C ALA A 102 17.02 -27.69 -18.94
N LEU A 103 17.62 -26.74 -18.23
CA LEU A 103 17.79 -25.36 -18.67
C LEU A 103 18.73 -25.21 -19.88
N HIS A 104 19.57 -26.20 -20.20
CA HIS A 104 20.34 -26.20 -21.45
C HIS A 104 19.45 -26.18 -22.71
N TYR A 105 18.20 -26.67 -22.61
CA TYR A 105 17.23 -26.63 -23.69
C TYR A 105 16.42 -25.32 -23.74
N LEU A 106 16.60 -24.43 -22.76
CA LEU A 106 15.86 -23.17 -22.67
C LEU A 106 16.41 -22.12 -23.65
N SER A 107 15.67 -21.90 -24.74
CA SER A 107 16.06 -20.94 -25.78
C SER A 107 15.45 -19.54 -25.62
N ARG A 108 14.38 -19.40 -24.81
CA ARG A 108 13.65 -18.14 -24.66
C ARG A 108 12.88 -18.07 -23.34
N VAL A 109 12.89 -16.89 -22.71
CA VAL A 109 12.08 -16.47 -21.57
C VAL A 109 11.38 -15.16 -21.93
#